data_AF-A0A8H4N2T4-F1
#
_entry.id   AF-A0A8H4N2T4-F1
#
_cell.length_a   1.000
_cell.length_b   1.000
_cell.length_c   1.000
_cell.angle_alpha   90.00
_cell.angle_beta   90.00
_cell.angle_gamma   90.00
#
_symmetry.space_group_name_H-M   'P 1'
#
loop_
_entity.id
_entity.type
_entity.pdbx_description
1 polymer ?
#
loop_
_entity_poly.entity_id
_entity_poly.type
_entity_poly.pdbx_seq_one_letter_code
_entity_poly.pdbx_strand_id
1 'polypeptide(L)'
;MRSCTFPLWLATFFTLFTFSLTCKQRYYIYYKEYANCNEGLEPAIKERAARECSTFRQPFVELSDQTHNQLGRDITAELVIAAGTLPDNSANCIFYQCNVVAWRYREWQTDMEHRALPGFDGWKLHDRVFGPGAVKCD
;
A
#
# COMPACT_ATOMS: atom_id res chain seq x y z
N MET A 1 -16.75 -52.33 11.77
CA MET A 1 -17.06 -50.95 11.31
C MET A 1 -15.76 -50.17 11.31
N ARG A 2 -15.18 -49.94 10.14
CA ARG A 2 -13.85 -49.31 9.97
C ARG A 2 -14.11 -47.80 9.79
N SER A 3 -13.94 -47.05 10.85
CA SER A 3 -14.26 -45.62 10.92
C SER A 3 -13.42 -44.85 9.90
N CYS A 4 -14.10 -44.14 8.99
CA CYS A 4 -13.50 -43.23 8.02
C CYS A 4 -12.94 -41.99 8.74
N THR A 5 -11.79 -42.11 9.39
CA THR A 5 -11.09 -41.00 10.07
C THR A 5 -10.22 -40.16 9.11
N PHE A 6 -9.91 -40.69 7.93
CA PHE A 6 -9.10 -40.02 6.90
C PHE A 6 -9.71 -38.73 6.31
N PRO A 7 -11.00 -38.68 5.90
CA PRO A 7 -11.56 -37.49 5.28
C PRO A 7 -11.71 -36.30 6.25
N LEU A 8 -11.90 -36.57 7.55
CA LEU A 8 -11.96 -35.55 8.59
C LEU A 8 -10.62 -34.84 8.81
N TRP A 9 -9.51 -35.58 8.71
CA TRP A 9 -8.16 -35.02 8.84
C TRP A 9 -7.74 -34.18 7.63
N LEU A 10 -8.18 -34.59 6.44
CA LEU A 10 -7.99 -33.79 5.22
C LEU A 10 -8.76 -32.47 5.31
N ALA A 11 -10.03 -32.53 5.77
CA ALA A 11 -10.87 -31.35 5.90
C ALA A 11 -10.32 -30.33 6.90
N THR A 12 -9.76 -30.76 8.03
CA THR A 12 -9.09 -29.87 8.99
C THR A 12 -7.80 -29.27 8.44
N PHE A 13 -7.04 -30.00 7.61
CA PHE A 13 -5.89 -29.45 6.91
C PHE A 13 -6.32 -28.34 5.94
N PHE A 14 -7.37 -28.56 5.14
CA PHE A 14 -7.84 -27.53 4.20
C PHE A 14 -8.40 -26.29 4.90
N THR A 15 -9.08 -26.41 6.04
CA THR A 15 -9.63 -25.24 6.75
C THR A 15 -8.58 -24.44 7.51
N LEU A 16 -7.48 -25.05 7.95
CA LEU A 16 -6.38 -24.35 8.63
C LEU A 16 -5.40 -23.67 7.65
N PHE A 17 -5.22 -24.23 6.45
CA PHE A 17 -4.29 -23.67 5.44
C PHE A 17 -4.92 -22.63 4.50
N THR A 18 -6.25 -22.53 4.43
CA THR A 18 -6.90 -21.51 3.57
C THR A 18 -6.75 -20.09 4.11
N PHE A 19 -6.68 -19.91 5.43
CA PHE A 19 -6.47 -18.59 6.02
C PHE A 19 -5.05 -18.03 5.80
N SER A 20 -4.03 -18.90 5.77
CA SER A 20 -2.63 -18.50 5.54
C SER A 20 -2.28 -18.20 4.08
N LEU A 21 -3.20 -18.48 3.13
CA LEU A 21 -3.03 -18.20 1.70
C LEU A 21 -3.79 -16.95 1.23
N THR A 22 -4.42 -16.20 2.14
CA THR A 22 -5.11 -14.96 1.77
C THR A 22 -4.08 -13.86 1.47
N CYS A 23 -3.95 -13.46 0.21
CA CYS A 23 -3.12 -12.31 -0.16
C CYS A 23 -3.77 -11.06 0.45
N LYS A 24 -3.08 -10.42 1.39
CA LYS A 24 -3.53 -9.13 1.92
C LYS A 24 -2.92 -7.99 1.14
N GLN A 25 -3.67 -6.92 1.02
CA GLN A 25 -3.18 -5.68 0.45
C GLN A 25 -2.60 -4.80 1.56
N ARG A 26 -1.50 -4.11 1.26
CA ARG A 26 -0.92 -3.09 2.13
C ARG A 26 -0.85 -1.77 1.38
N TYR A 27 -1.40 -0.73 2.00
CA TYR A 27 -1.44 0.62 1.46
C TYR A 27 -0.43 1.48 2.20
N TYR A 28 0.36 2.23 1.44
CA TYR A 28 1.25 3.28 1.95
C TYR A 28 0.76 4.60 1.36
N ILE A 29 0.27 5.48 2.23
CA ILE A 29 -0.42 6.70 1.85
C ILE A 29 0.53 7.87 2.05
N TYR A 30 0.87 8.57 0.98
CA TYR A 30 1.78 9.72 0.99
C TYR A 30 1.04 10.99 0.60
N TYR A 31 1.23 12.06 1.39
CA TYR A 31 0.66 13.38 1.15
C TYR A 31 1.70 14.40 0.75
N LYS A 32 1.32 15.30 -0.16
CA LYS A 32 2.04 16.54 -0.49
C LYS A 32 1.09 17.71 -0.32
N GLU A 33 1.42 18.58 0.61
CA GLU A 33 0.55 19.68 1.04
C GLU A 33 1.08 21.02 0.51
N TYR A 34 0.17 21.92 0.18
CA TYR A 34 0.48 23.25 -0.33
C TYR A 34 -0.15 24.32 0.56
N ALA A 35 0.68 25.27 1.00
CA ALA A 35 0.23 26.44 1.75
C ALA A 35 -0.59 27.40 0.87
N ASN A 36 -0.14 27.62 -0.36
CA ASN A 36 -0.84 28.45 -1.34
C ASN A 36 -1.80 27.61 -2.18
N CYS A 37 -3.11 27.81 -1.98
CA CYS A 37 -4.16 27.09 -2.73
C CYS A 37 -4.04 27.31 -4.24
N ASN A 38 -3.73 28.54 -4.66
CA ASN A 38 -3.74 28.91 -6.08
C ASN A 38 -2.60 28.20 -6.82
N GLU A 39 -1.40 28.19 -6.22
CA GLU A 39 -0.24 27.47 -6.75
C GLU A 39 -0.55 25.97 -6.85
N GLY A 40 -1.07 25.36 -5.78
CA GLY A 40 -1.36 23.93 -5.77
C GLY A 40 -2.50 23.50 -6.71
N LEU A 41 -3.33 24.43 -7.22
CA LEU A 41 -4.39 24.16 -8.19
C LEU A 41 -3.92 24.32 -9.65
N GLU A 42 -2.70 24.80 -9.89
CA GLU A 42 -2.19 24.93 -11.24
C GLU A 42 -2.11 23.57 -11.94
N PRO A 43 -2.55 23.45 -13.21
CA PRO A 43 -2.53 22.19 -13.95
C PRO A 43 -1.14 21.53 -14.00
N ALA A 44 -0.09 22.34 -14.10
CA ALA A 44 1.30 21.88 -14.11
C ALA A 44 1.71 21.17 -12.80
N ILE A 45 1.16 21.60 -11.66
CA ILE A 45 1.41 20.98 -10.35
C ILE A 45 0.74 19.61 -10.27
N LYS A 46 -0.50 19.49 -10.76
CA LYS A 46 -1.19 18.20 -10.83
C LYS A 46 -0.45 17.19 -11.70
N GLU A 47 -0.02 17.59 -12.89
CA GLU A 47 0.75 16.72 -13.78
C GLU A 47 2.11 16.33 -13.18
N ARG A 48 2.79 17.28 -12.53
CA ARG A 48 4.03 17.01 -11.81
C ARG A 48 3.80 16.00 -10.69
N ALA A 49 2.79 16.20 -9.84
CA ALA A 49 2.46 15.29 -8.75
C ALA A 49 2.10 13.88 -9.26
N ALA A 50 1.39 13.77 -10.38
CA ALA A 50 1.09 12.48 -11.01
C ALA A 50 2.35 11.78 -11.52
N ARG A 51 3.26 12.52 -12.18
CA ARG A 51 4.57 11.98 -12.59
C ARG A 51 5.39 11.53 -11.40
N GLU A 52 5.53 12.36 -10.37
CA GLU A 52 6.24 12.02 -9.13
C GLU A 52 5.65 10.73 -8.51
N CYS A 53 4.33 10.68 -8.32
CA CYS A 53 3.66 9.51 -7.73
C CYS A 53 3.90 8.22 -8.53
N SER A 54 3.91 8.28 -9.87
CA SER A 54 4.20 7.10 -10.70
C SER A 54 5.60 6.52 -10.46
N THR A 55 6.55 7.33 -9.99
CA THR A 55 7.91 6.86 -9.67
C THR A 55 8.01 6.11 -8.35
N PHE A 56 7.00 6.23 -7.47
CA PHE A 56 7.06 5.65 -6.11
C PHE A 56 7.05 4.12 -6.13
N ARG A 57 6.54 3.52 -7.20
CA ARG A 57 6.51 2.07 -7.39
C ARG A 57 7.89 1.44 -7.29
N GLN A 58 8.88 2.02 -7.99
CA GLN A 58 10.18 1.36 -8.18
C GLN A 58 10.95 1.16 -6.86
N PRO A 59 11.07 2.17 -5.98
CA PRO A 59 11.71 1.96 -4.67
C PRO A 59 11.01 0.93 -3.77
N PHE A 60 9.68 0.78 -3.89
CA PHE A 60 8.95 -0.25 -3.16
C PHE A 60 9.17 -1.66 -3.72
N VAL A 61 9.35 -1.79 -5.04
CA VAL A 61 9.75 -3.06 -5.66
C VAL A 61 11.14 -3.48 -5.17
N GLU A 62 12.09 -2.56 -5.18
CA GLU A 62 13.45 -2.82 -4.68
C GLU A 62 13.45 -3.17 -3.19
N LEU A 63 12.62 -2.50 -2.39
CA LEU A 63 12.45 -2.84 -0.98
C LEU A 63 11.87 -4.25 -0.79
N SER A 64 10.93 -4.66 -1.65
CA SER A 64 10.37 -6.02 -1.64
C SER A 64 11.46 -7.06 -1.90
N ASP A 65 12.34 -6.82 -2.87
CA ASP A 65 13.44 -7.74 -3.18
C ASP A 65 14.42 -7.89 -2.00
N GLN A 66 14.66 -6.80 -1.25
CA GLN A 66 15.51 -6.80 -0.05
C GLN A 66 14.82 -7.39 1.20
N THR A 67 13.53 -7.73 1.13
CA THR A 67 12.71 -8.23 2.25
C THR A 67 12.09 -9.59 1.91
N HIS A 68 12.81 -10.42 1.16
CA HIS A 68 12.35 -11.76 0.79
C HIS A 68 10.97 -11.77 0.09
N ASN A 69 10.69 -10.72 -0.70
CA ASN A 69 9.41 -10.47 -1.35
C ASN A 69 8.23 -10.32 -0.38
N GLN A 70 8.44 -9.72 0.80
CA GLN A 70 7.36 -9.49 1.77
C GLN A 70 6.25 -8.60 1.21
N LEU A 71 6.58 -7.58 0.43
CA LEU A 71 5.58 -6.71 -0.21
C LEU A 71 4.92 -7.36 -1.44
N GLY A 72 5.40 -8.53 -1.85
CA GLY A 72 5.04 -9.15 -3.11
C GLY A 72 5.68 -8.44 -4.31
N ARG A 73 5.36 -8.93 -5.51
CA ARG A 73 5.87 -8.38 -6.79
C ARG A 73 4.88 -7.43 -7.46
N ASP A 74 3.61 -7.59 -7.17
CA ASP A 74 2.55 -6.72 -7.71
C ASP A 74 2.41 -5.50 -6.80
N ILE A 75 3.06 -4.41 -7.21
CA ILE A 75 3.06 -3.12 -6.53
C ILE A 75 2.67 -2.05 -7.54
N THR A 76 1.69 -1.23 -7.18
CA THR A 76 1.24 -0.07 -7.97
C THR A 76 1.40 1.22 -7.16
N ALA A 77 1.53 2.34 -7.86
CA ALA A 77 1.56 3.67 -7.25
C ALA A 77 0.68 4.61 -8.07
N GLU A 78 -0.33 5.18 -7.43
CA GLU A 78 -1.35 5.98 -8.10
C GLU A 78 -1.72 7.22 -7.31
N LEU A 79 -1.90 8.34 -8.02
CA LEU A 79 -2.39 9.58 -7.44
C LEU A 79 -3.91 9.46 -7.28
N VAL A 80 -4.38 9.36 -6.03
CA VAL A 80 -5.80 9.10 -5.71
C VAL A 80 -6.56 10.40 -5.45
N ILE A 81 -5.93 11.36 -4.79
CA ILE A 81 -6.51 12.69 -4.57
C ILE A 81 -5.58 13.74 -5.18
N ALA A 82 -6.14 14.57 -6.05
CA ALA A 82 -5.48 15.74 -6.59
C ALA A 82 -6.18 16.99 -6.05
N ALA A 83 -5.46 17.77 -5.23
CA ALA A 83 -5.97 18.99 -4.60
C ALA A 83 -7.21 18.78 -3.69
N GLY A 84 -7.15 17.82 -2.78
CA GLY A 84 -8.12 17.71 -1.68
C GLY A 84 -7.99 18.90 -0.73
N THR A 85 -9.10 19.39 -0.18
CA THR A 85 -9.09 20.50 0.78
C THR A 85 -8.75 20.00 2.18
N LEU A 86 -7.84 20.68 2.86
CA LEU A 86 -7.57 20.44 4.28
C LEU A 86 -8.58 21.21 5.15
N PRO A 87 -8.80 20.79 6.41
CA PRO A 87 -9.67 21.51 7.32
C PRO A 87 -9.17 22.93 7.61
N ASP A 88 -10.07 23.86 7.94
CA ASP A 88 -9.78 25.30 8.11
C ASP A 88 -8.74 25.64 9.20
N ASN A 89 -8.44 24.70 10.10
CA ASN A 89 -7.42 24.85 11.14
C ASN A 89 -6.01 24.41 10.69
N SER A 90 -5.84 23.98 9.44
CA SER A 90 -4.56 23.59 8.86
C SER A 90 -3.78 24.81 8.37
N ALA A 91 -2.45 24.80 8.56
CA ALA A 91 -1.57 25.81 7.97
C ALA A 91 -1.47 25.69 6.43
N ASN A 92 -1.83 24.52 5.89
CA ASN A 92 -1.87 24.23 4.47
C ASN A 92 -3.31 24.16 3.96
N CYS A 93 -3.53 24.56 2.71
CA CYS A 93 -4.87 24.70 2.13
C CYS A 93 -5.34 23.44 1.40
N ILE A 94 -4.45 22.84 0.61
CA ILE A 94 -4.77 21.66 -0.19
C ILE A 94 -3.68 20.60 -0.08
N PHE A 95 -4.08 19.36 -0.34
CA PHE A 95 -3.18 18.21 -0.37
C PHE A 95 -3.38 17.34 -1.61
N TYR A 96 -2.31 16.68 -2.00
CA TYR A 96 -2.29 15.63 -2.99
C TYR A 96 -1.99 14.32 -2.27
N GLN A 97 -2.67 13.24 -2.67
CA GLN A 97 -2.49 11.91 -2.09
C GLN A 97 -2.01 10.93 -3.16
N CYS A 98 -0.86 10.33 -2.91
CA CYS A 98 -0.32 9.21 -3.66
C CYS A 98 -0.42 7.94 -2.81
N ASN A 99 -1.04 6.90 -3.36
CA ASN A 99 -1.12 5.59 -2.71
C ASN A 99 -0.17 4.63 -3.41
N VAL A 100 0.73 4.03 -2.64
CA VAL A 100 1.47 2.84 -3.07
C VAL A 100 0.76 1.61 -2.50
N VAL A 101 0.37 0.69 -3.37
CA VAL A 101 -0.38 -0.52 -3.01
C VAL A 101 0.49 -1.73 -3.29
N ALA A 102 0.81 -2.48 -2.23
CA ALA A 102 1.37 -3.82 -2.31
C ALA A 102 0.22 -4.83 -2.31
N TRP A 103 -0.07 -5.44 -3.46
CA TRP A 103 -1.26 -6.26 -3.67
C TRP A 103 -1.15 -7.64 -3.04
N ARG A 104 0.08 -8.17 -2.90
CA ARG A 104 0.36 -9.51 -2.36
C ARG A 104 1.27 -9.43 -1.13
N TYR A 105 0.90 -8.61 -0.15
CA TYR A 105 1.66 -8.43 1.08
C TYR A 105 1.59 -9.67 1.97
N ARG A 106 2.75 -10.13 2.43
CA ARG A 106 2.92 -11.30 3.31
C ARG A 106 3.00 -10.84 4.76
N GLU A 107 1.85 -10.79 5.41
CA GLU A 107 1.76 -10.28 6.79
C GLU A 107 2.45 -11.15 7.84
N TRP A 108 2.66 -12.43 7.54
CA TRP A 108 3.32 -13.38 8.44
C TRP A 108 4.84 -13.23 8.49
N GLN A 109 5.43 -12.42 7.61
CA GLN A 109 6.84 -12.05 7.67
C GLN A 109 7.00 -10.78 8.51
N THR A 110 8.11 -10.63 9.24
CA THR A 110 8.32 -9.51 10.18
C THR A 110 9.39 -8.51 9.71
N ASP A 111 10.02 -8.73 8.55
CA ASP A 111 11.14 -7.93 8.03
C ASP A 111 10.80 -6.43 7.85
N MET A 112 9.52 -6.08 7.73
CA MET A 112 9.02 -4.72 7.54
C MET A 112 8.60 -3.97 8.82
N GLU A 113 8.56 -4.61 9.99
CA GLU A 113 8.04 -3.98 11.23
C GLU A 113 8.85 -2.76 11.68
N HIS A 114 10.17 -2.83 11.52
CA HIS A 114 11.12 -1.79 11.93
C HIS A 114 11.93 -1.19 10.77
N ARG A 115 11.61 -1.56 9.52
CA ARG A 115 12.36 -1.10 8.36
C ARG A 115 11.92 0.29 7.93
N ALA A 116 12.89 1.10 7.57
CA ALA A 116 12.63 2.42 6.97
C ALA A 116 11.94 2.23 5.61
N LEU A 117 10.89 3.02 5.38
CA LEU A 117 10.22 3.09 4.10
C LEU A 117 10.92 4.08 3.16
N PRO A 118 10.73 3.95 1.84
CA PRO A 118 11.25 4.91 0.89
C PRO A 118 10.73 6.32 1.19
N GLY A 119 11.64 7.28 1.21
CA GLY A 119 11.34 8.69 1.30
C GLY A 119 11.24 9.31 -0.10
N PHE A 120 10.37 10.29 -0.25
CA PHE A 120 10.18 11.01 -1.52
C PHE A 120 10.16 12.51 -1.24
N ASP A 121 10.87 13.28 -2.07
CA ASP A 121 11.06 14.69 -1.81
C ASP A 121 9.74 15.48 -1.87
N GLY A 122 9.47 16.26 -0.82
CA GLY A 122 8.22 17.00 -0.65
C GLY A 122 6.98 16.14 -0.35
N TRP A 123 7.10 14.82 -0.20
CA TRP A 123 6.00 13.92 0.16
C TRP A 123 6.22 13.33 1.55
N LYS A 124 5.16 13.27 2.34
CA LYS A 124 5.18 12.73 3.70
C LYS A 124 4.33 11.48 3.77
N LEU A 125 4.86 10.42 4.37
CA LEU A 125 4.06 9.26 4.71
C LEU A 125 3.02 9.67 5.77
N HIS A 126 1.75 9.57 5.44
CA HIS A 126 0.64 9.88 6.32
C HIS A 126 0.19 8.63 7.08
N ASP A 127 -0.03 7.50 6.37
CA ASP A 127 -0.56 6.28 6.99
C ASP A 127 -0.09 4.99 6.28
N ARG A 128 -0.20 3.88 7.00
CA ARG A 128 0.07 2.51 6.55
C ARG A 128 -1.06 1.59 6.98
N VAL A 129 -1.99 1.30 6.07
CA VAL A 129 -3.20 0.53 6.37
C VAL A 129 -3.26 -0.77 5.61
N PHE A 130 -3.93 -1.77 6.20
CA PHE A 130 -4.28 -2.99 5.48
C PHE A 130 -5.54 -2.72 4.66
N GLY A 131 -5.54 -3.20 3.42
CA GLY A 131 -6.72 -3.13 2.57
C GLY A 131 -7.84 -4.05 3.03
N PRO A 132 -9.11 -3.71 2.76
CA PRO A 132 -10.19 -4.67 2.85
C PRO A 132 -10.06 -5.73 1.75
N GLY A 133 -10.02 -7.01 2.14
CA GLY A 133 -10.21 -8.14 1.22
C GLY A 133 -8.95 -8.82 0.67
N ALA A 134 -9.15 -10.06 0.21
CA ALA A 134 -8.17 -10.89 -0.48
C ALA A 134 -8.40 -10.78 -1.99
N VAL A 135 -7.58 -9.98 -2.71
CA VAL A 135 -7.74 -9.83 -4.16
C VAL A 135 -6.39 -9.78 -4.87
N LYS A 136 -6.32 -10.49 -6.01
CA LYS A 136 -5.17 -10.84 -6.87
C LYS A 136 -4.22 -11.88 -6.30
N CYS A 137 -4.74 -13.02 -5.87
CA CYS A 137 -3.95 -14.26 -5.85
C CYS A 137 -4.25 -15.02 -7.15
N ASP A 138 -3.44 -14.83 -8.19
CA ASP A 138 -3.30 -15.85 -9.25
C ASP A 138 -2.35 -16.94 -8.75
#